data_AF-W9Q820-F1
#
_entry.id   AF-W9Q820-F1
#
_cell.length_a   1.000
_cell.length_b   1.000
_cell.length_c   1.000
_cell.angle_alpha   90.00
_cell.angle_beta   90.00
_cell.angle_gamma   90.00
#
_symmetry.space_group_name_H-M   'P 1'
#
loop_
_entity.id
_entity.type
_entity.pdbx_description
1 polymer ?
#
loop_
_entity_poly.entity_id
_entity_poly.type
_entity_poly.pdbx_seq_one_letter_code
_entity_poly.pdbx_strand_id
1 'polypeptide(L)'
;MAGREHSPAKSVKLPLLQRVAPWHIASESIQDFVGEAHVVPPEQWRKSILSELTVVNITGALIAAVVSSAFSWPTIDDSPWTTRALFYSALILSLVSVSAGSQQSIALYRLGGHDIGLTTLRTLLKGSGKQGASKLQLYVWQMPIMLLNVSILLFVIGLMILIWDRAAMQSSWDQDPKIALVASIAGLYALINYGIGTLSIYRIGTL
;
A
#
# COMPACT_ATOMS: atom_id res chain seq x y z
N MET A 1 -18.87 19.47 48.70
CA MET A 1 -17.50 19.05 48.37
C MET A 1 -17.51 17.58 47.99
N ALA A 2 -16.67 17.21 47.02
CA ALA A 2 -16.34 15.85 46.55
C ALA A 2 -17.32 15.16 45.57
N GLY A 3 -16.91 15.16 44.29
CA GLY A 3 -16.73 13.90 43.55
C GLY A 3 -17.89 13.41 42.69
N ARG A 4 -18.20 14.07 41.56
CA ARG A 4 -18.84 13.38 40.43
C ARG A 4 -17.75 12.60 39.68
N GLU A 5 -17.79 11.28 39.79
CA GLU A 5 -16.99 10.38 38.96
C GLU A 5 -17.36 10.57 37.48
N HIS A 6 -16.45 11.16 36.72
CA HIS A 6 -16.48 11.08 35.27
C HIS A 6 -16.07 9.67 34.86
N SER A 7 -17.06 8.86 34.50
CA SER A 7 -16.89 7.59 33.79
C SER A 7 -16.00 7.80 32.55
N PRO A 8 -14.82 7.16 32.43
CA PRO A 8 -14.02 7.26 31.23
C PRO A 8 -14.75 6.54 30.10
N ALA A 9 -15.05 7.30 29.04
CA ALA A 9 -15.53 6.75 27.78
C ALA A 9 -14.60 5.61 27.36
N LYS A 10 -15.14 4.38 27.36
CA LYS A 10 -14.49 3.23 26.75
C LYS A 10 -14.21 3.62 25.30
N SER A 11 -12.93 3.86 25.00
CA SER A 11 -12.44 3.87 23.64
C SER A 11 -12.81 2.53 23.03
N VAL A 12 -13.85 2.54 22.20
CA VAL A 12 -14.18 1.43 21.32
C VAL A 12 -12.92 1.23 20.50
N LYS A 13 -12.12 0.24 20.93
CA LYS A 13 -10.94 -0.19 20.19
C LYS A 13 -11.43 -0.40 18.76
N LEU A 14 -10.68 0.13 17.82
CA LEU A 14 -10.87 -0.06 16.39
C LEU A 14 -9.91 -1.18 15.89
N PRO A 15 -9.86 -2.40 16.48
CA PRO A 15 -8.85 -3.40 16.12
C PRO A 15 -9.17 -4.08 14.78
N LEU A 16 -10.34 -3.84 14.20
CA LEU A 16 -10.76 -4.49 12.96
C LEU A 16 -10.20 -3.80 11.71
N LEU A 17 -10.06 -2.47 11.69
CA LEU A 17 -9.42 -1.79 10.56
C LEU A 17 -7.90 -1.98 10.53
N GLN A 18 -7.29 -2.32 11.66
CA GLN A 18 -5.85 -2.56 11.76
C GLN A 18 -5.47 -3.94 11.20
N ARG A 19 -6.32 -4.97 11.34
CA ARG A 19 -6.09 -6.31 10.79
C ARG A 19 -6.36 -6.43 9.28
N VAL A 20 -6.78 -5.35 8.63
CA VAL A 20 -7.22 -5.36 7.22
C VAL A 20 -6.07 -4.98 6.28
N ALA A 21 -4.99 -4.36 6.73
CA ALA A 21 -3.92 -4.00 5.79
C ALA A 21 -3.29 -5.22 5.05
N PRO A 22 -3.24 -5.44 3.71
CA PRO A 22 -2.41 -6.52 3.14
C PRO A 22 -0.95 -6.45 3.61
N TRP A 23 -0.48 -5.24 3.86
CA TRP A 23 0.84 -4.98 4.45
C TRP A 23 1.02 -5.57 5.87
N HIS A 24 -0.04 -5.81 6.65
CA HIS A 24 0.08 -6.45 7.98
C HIS A 24 0.65 -7.87 7.87
N ILE A 25 0.28 -8.63 6.84
CA ILE A 25 0.82 -9.97 6.58
C ILE A 25 2.34 -9.89 6.36
N ALA A 26 2.81 -8.88 5.64
CA ALA A 26 4.23 -8.63 5.47
C ALA A 26 4.94 -8.34 6.81
N SER A 27 4.32 -7.58 7.73
CA SER A 27 4.91 -7.37 9.08
C SER A 27 4.89 -8.60 9.98
N GLU A 28 3.91 -9.47 9.80
CA GLU A 28 3.79 -10.71 10.58
C GLU A 28 4.96 -11.64 10.26
N SER A 29 5.32 -11.78 8.98
CA SER A 29 6.51 -12.55 8.56
C SER A 29 7.81 -12.04 9.21
N ILE A 30 7.93 -10.73 9.45
CA ILE A 30 9.09 -10.11 10.10
C ILE A 30 9.08 -10.40 11.60
N GLN A 31 7.91 -10.41 12.22
CA GLN A 31 7.75 -10.78 13.62
C GLN A 31 8.09 -12.26 13.84
N ASP A 32 7.65 -13.14 12.94
CA ASP A 32 7.98 -14.57 12.96
C ASP A 32 9.49 -14.81 12.77
N PHE A 33 10.13 -14.07 11.86
CA PHE A 33 11.58 -14.14 11.68
C PHE A 33 12.36 -13.68 12.92
N VAL A 34 11.85 -12.66 13.62
CA VAL A 34 12.47 -12.11 14.83
C VAL A 34 12.23 -13.00 16.07
N GLY A 35 11.07 -13.67 16.12
CA GLY A 35 10.62 -14.54 17.21
C GLY A 35 11.54 -15.72 17.50
N GLU A 36 11.42 -16.31 18.70
CA GLU A 36 12.32 -17.35 19.20
C GLU A 36 12.03 -18.74 18.59
N ALA A 37 10.77 -19.01 18.22
CA ALA A 37 10.39 -20.20 17.46
C ALA A 37 10.61 -19.93 15.98
N HIS A 38 11.72 -20.39 15.42
CA HIS A 38 11.98 -20.28 13.98
C HIS A 38 10.98 -21.12 13.18
N VAL A 39 9.83 -20.55 12.84
CA VAL A 39 8.83 -21.22 11.99
C VAL A 39 9.35 -21.38 10.56
N VAL A 40 10.23 -20.48 10.10
CA VAL A 40 10.76 -20.46 8.73
C VAL A 40 12.28 -20.27 8.72
N PRO A 41 13.04 -20.98 7.86
CA PRO A 41 14.47 -20.74 7.67
C PRO A 41 14.76 -19.29 7.23
N PRO A 42 15.78 -18.62 7.78
CA PRO A 42 16.17 -17.24 7.44
C PRO A 42 16.35 -16.98 5.94
N GLU A 43 16.92 -17.95 5.24
CA GLU A 43 17.17 -17.90 3.80
C GLU A 43 15.88 -17.93 2.96
N GLN A 44 14.91 -18.71 3.42
CA GLN A 44 13.62 -18.81 2.75
C GLN A 44 12.77 -17.55 2.99
N TRP A 45 12.78 -17.02 4.22
CA TRP A 45 12.18 -15.72 4.53
C TRP A 45 12.77 -14.61 3.65
N ARG A 46 14.10 -14.54 3.54
CA ARG A 46 14.80 -13.58 2.68
C ARG A 46 14.32 -13.65 1.23
N LYS A 47 14.28 -14.85 0.65
CA LYS A 47 13.83 -15.06 -0.74
C LYS A 47 12.38 -14.60 -0.93
N SER A 48 11.50 -14.87 0.04
CA SER A 48 10.10 -14.43 0.00
C SER A 48 10.00 -12.90 -0.05
N ILE A 49 10.67 -12.19 0.85
CA ILE A 49 10.64 -10.73 0.91
C ILE A 49 11.27 -10.09 -0.34
N LEU A 50 12.38 -10.64 -0.85
CA LEU A 50 12.98 -10.17 -2.10
C LEU A 50 12.03 -10.32 -3.30
N SER A 51 11.30 -11.45 -3.38
CA SER A 51 10.30 -11.68 -4.42
C SER A 51 9.16 -10.65 -4.31
N GLU A 52 8.67 -10.39 -3.10
CA GLU A 52 7.62 -9.41 -2.85
C GLU A 52 8.06 -7.99 -3.26
N LEU A 53 9.24 -7.56 -2.83
CA LEU A 53 9.81 -6.25 -3.19
C LEU A 53 10.01 -6.10 -4.70
N THR A 54 10.40 -7.17 -5.39
CA THR A 54 10.54 -7.17 -6.85
C THR A 54 9.20 -6.91 -7.53
N VAL A 55 8.13 -7.56 -7.08
CA VAL A 55 6.77 -7.33 -7.60
C VAL A 55 6.32 -5.88 -7.35
N VAL A 56 6.59 -5.35 -6.16
CA VAL A 56 6.27 -3.95 -5.80
C VAL A 56 7.02 -2.97 -6.70
N ASN A 57 8.32 -3.20 -6.93
CA ASN A 57 9.13 -2.33 -7.79
C ASN A 57 8.67 -2.35 -9.25
N ILE A 58 8.39 -3.54 -9.81
CA ILE A 58 7.86 -3.67 -11.17
C ILE A 58 6.50 -2.96 -11.28
N THR A 59 5.59 -3.23 -10.35
CA THR A 59 4.26 -2.62 -10.36
C THR A 59 4.34 -1.11 -10.19
N GLY A 60 5.19 -0.61 -9.29
CA GLY A 60 5.39 0.83 -9.09
C GLY A 60 5.95 1.53 -10.33
N ALA A 61 6.89 0.90 -11.04
CA ALA A 61 7.42 1.43 -12.30
C ALA A 61 6.33 1.46 -13.40
N LEU A 62 5.49 0.43 -13.48
CA LEU A 62 4.37 0.39 -14.42
C LEU A 62 3.34 1.50 -14.11
N ILE A 63 2.98 1.70 -12.84
CA ILE A 63 2.06 2.77 -12.44
C ILE A 63 2.66 4.14 -12.76
N ALA A 64 3.95 4.36 -12.48
CA ALA A 64 4.63 5.60 -12.84
C ALA A 64 4.58 5.87 -14.35
N ALA A 65 4.78 4.84 -15.18
CA ALA A 65 4.69 4.95 -16.64
C ALA A 65 3.27 5.26 -17.13
N VAL A 66 2.25 4.63 -16.55
CA VAL A 66 0.84 4.89 -16.87
C VAL A 66 0.45 6.31 -16.50
N VAL A 67 0.81 6.77 -15.30
CA VAL A 67 0.54 8.15 -14.85
C VAL A 67 1.28 9.15 -15.74
N SER A 68 2.53 8.87 -16.11
CA SER A 68 3.29 9.71 -17.04
C SER A 68 2.62 9.80 -18.42
N SER A 69 2.05 8.69 -18.91
CA SER A 69 1.31 8.69 -20.18
C SER A 69 0.00 9.47 -20.08
N ALA A 70 -0.67 9.44 -18.92
CA ALA A 70 -1.91 10.20 -18.71
C ALA A 70 -1.68 11.71 -18.90
N PHE A 71 -0.51 12.25 -18.49
CA PHE A 71 -0.14 13.66 -18.74
C PHE A 71 -0.08 14.07 -20.21
N SER A 72 0.01 13.12 -21.14
CA SER A 72 -0.04 13.41 -22.59
C SER A 72 -1.46 13.54 -23.15
N TRP A 73 -2.50 13.25 -22.35
CA TRP A 73 -3.87 13.33 -22.82
C TRP A 73 -4.32 14.80 -22.98
N PRO A 74 -4.89 15.18 -24.14
CA PRO A 74 -5.39 16.54 -24.35
C PRO A 74 -6.43 16.99 -23.32
N THR A 75 -7.13 16.03 -22.73
CA THR A 75 -8.16 16.28 -21.72
C THR A 75 -7.63 16.77 -20.38
N ILE A 76 -6.32 16.64 -20.11
CA ILE A 76 -5.74 17.10 -18.84
C ILE A 76 -5.62 18.62 -18.80
N ASP A 77 -5.37 19.28 -19.93
CA ASP A 77 -5.21 20.73 -20.02
C ASP A 77 -6.51 21.50 -19.74
N ASP A 78 -7.66 20.85 -19.93
CA ASP A 78 -8.99 21.38 -19.58
C ASP A 78 -9.52 20.83 -18.25
N SER A 79 -8.78 19.92 -17.59
CA SER A 79 -9.25 19.25 -16.38
C SER A 79 -9.15 20.11 -15.10
N PRO A 80 -9.95 19.79 -14.06
CA PRO A 80 -9.87 20.44 -12.76
C PRO A 80 -8.49 20.28 -12.14
N TRP A 81 -8.07 21.29 -11.37
CA TRP A 81 -6.78 21.28 -10.67
C TRP A 81 -6.62 20.06 -9.74
N THR A 82 -7.74 19.54 -9.21
CA THR A 82 -7.77 18.37 -8.31
C THR A 82 -7.26 17.11 -9.02
N THR A 83 -7.67 16.86 -10.27
CA THR A 83 -7.19 15.73 -11.08
C THR A 83 -5.69 15.79 -11.26
N ARG A 84 -5.16 16.95 -11.63
CA ARG A 84 -3.71 17.14 -11.82
C ARG A 84 -2.94 16.91 -10.53
N ALA A 85 -3.41 17.48 -9.41
CA ALA A 85 -2.78 17.30 -8.12
C ALA A 85 -2.76 15.82 -7.68
N LEU A 86 -3.84 15.08 -7.94
CA LEU A 86 -3.92 13.64 -7.67
C LEU A 86 -2.96 12.84 -8.55
N PHE A 87 -2.83 13.18 -9.83
CA PHE A 87 -1.89 12.50 -10.73
C PHE A 87 -0.44 12.78 -10.36
N TYR A 88 -0.08 14.02 -10.02
CA TYR A 88 1.27 14.32 -9.52
C TYR A 88 1.57 13.59 -8.22
N SER A 89 0.60 13.53 -7.29
CA SER A 89 0.77 12.82 -6.02
C SER A 89 0.92 11.31 -6.25
N ALA A 90 0.11 10.71 -7.12
CA ALA A 90 0.24 9.31 -7.51
C ALA A 90 1.62 9.01 -8.11
N LEU A 91 2.11 9.88 -9.01
CA LEU A 91 3.44 9.73 -9.61
C LEU A 91 4.54 9.75 -8.55
N ILE A 92 4.57 10.78 -7.70
CA ILE A 92 5.58 10.93 -6.64
C ILE A 92 5.57 9.70 -5.72
N LEU A 93 4.40 9.27 -5.24
CA LEU A 93 4.29 8.13 -4.34
C LEU A 93 4.73 6.82 -5.00
N SER A 94 4.45 6.62 -6.29
CA SER A 94 4.91 5.44 -7.02
C SER A 94 6.44 5.41 -7.15
N LEU A 95 7.07 6.54 -7.47
CA LEU A 95 8.53 6.63 -7.58
C LEU A 95 9.23 6.46 -6.23
N VAL A 96 8.68 7.04 -5.17
CA VAL A 96 9.20 6.86 -3.81
C VAL A 96 9.04 5.40 -3.36
N SER A 97 7.92 4.74 -3.71
CA SER A 97 7.74 3.31 -3.46
C SER A 97 8.84 2.46 -4.12
N VAL A 98 9.11 2.70 -5.41
CA VAL A 98 10.16 1.98 -6.15
C VAL A 98 11.55 2.24 -5.56
N SER A 99 11.84 3.49 -5.19
CA SER A 99 13.10 3.86 -4.55
C SER A 99 13.28 3.16 -3.19
N ALA A 100 12.25 3.19 -2.34
CA ALA A 100 12.26 2.55 -1.04
C ALA A 100 12.40 1.01 -1.16
N GLY A 101 11.64 0.38 -2.06
CA GLY A 101 11.72 -1.05 -2.31
C GLY A 101 13.08 -1.48 -2.89
N SER A 102 13.69 -0.65 -3.73
CA SER A 102 15.04 -0.86 -4.26
C SER A 102 16.11 -0.77 -3.16
N GLN A 103 16.04 0.24 -2.29
CA GLN A 103 16.96 0.39 -1.16
C GLN A 103 16.87 -0.81 -0.20
N GLN A 104 15.65 -1.27 0.10
CA GLN A 104 15.44 -2.46 0.94
C GLN A 104 15.98 -3.73 0.28
N SER A 105 15.76 -3.91 -1.02
CA SER A 105 16.29 -5.05 -1.77
C SER A 105 17.82 -5.08 -1.72
N ILE A 106 18.49 -3.95 -1.97
CA ILE A 106 19.96 -3.85 -1.92
C ILE A 106 20.48 -4.16 -0.51
N ALA A 107 19.85 -3.59 0.53
CA ALA A 107 20.22 -3.88 1.91
C ALA A 107 20.10 -5.38 2.23
N LEU A 108 19.03 -6.01 1.75
CA LEU A 108 18.76 -7.43 1.97
C LEU A 108 19.69 -8.35 1.16
N TYR A 109 20.10 -7.97 -0.05
CA TYR A 109 21.15 -8.67 -0.80
C TYR A 109 22.51 -8.58 -0.11
N ARG A 110 22.87 -7.41 0.41
CA ARG A 110 24.17 -7.18 1.07
C ARG A 110 24.27 -7.89 2.42
N LEU A 111 23.23 -7.79 3.25
CA LEU A 111 23.22 -8.39 4.59
C LEU A 111 22.82 -9.87 4.56
N GLY A 112 22.01 -10.30 3.60
CA GLY A 112 21.53 -11.68 3.54
C GLY A 112 22.50 -12.68 2.90
N GLY A 113 23.64 -12.23 2.37
CA GLY A 113 24.60 -13.13 1.68
C GLY A 113 25.41 -14.05 2.61
N HIS A 114 25.35 -13.83 3.93
CA HIS A 114 26.12 -14.57 4.92
C HIS A 114 25.28 -14.80 6.19
N ASP A 115 25.46 -15.92 6.88
CA ASP A 115 24.78 -16.24 8.14
C ASP A 115 24.96 -15.15 9.22
N ILE A 116 26.15 -14.52 9.23
CA ILE A 116 26.49 -13.40 10.13
C ILE A 116 25.67 -12.15 9.81
N GLY A 117 25.35 -11.92 8.55
CA GLY A 117 24.56 -10.76 8.15
C GLY A 117 23.07 -10.94 8.44
N LEU A 118 22.56 -12.18 8.41
CA LEU A 118 21.19 -12.50 8.84
C LEU A 118 20.98 -12.34 10.35
N THR A 119 21.98 -12.73 11.14
CA THR A 119 21.96 -12.48 12.60
C THR A 119 22.05 -10.99 12.92
N THR A 120 22.85 -10.23 12.16
CA THR A 120 22.91 -8.76 12.26
C THR A 120 21.58 -8.11 11.85
N LEU A 121 20.95 -8.59 10.78
CA LEU A 121 19.64 -8.10 10.38
C LEU A 121 18.59 -8.34 11.47
N ARG A 122 18.65 -9.49 12.14
CA ARG A 122 17.77 -9.81 13.27
C ARG A 122 18.01 -8.90 14.46
N THR A 123 19.26 -8.60 14.82
CA THR A 123 19.56 -7.68 15.93
C THR A 123 19.14 -6.26 15.61
N LEU A 124 19.34 -5.81 14.36
CA LEU A 124 18.79 -4.55 13.87
C LEU A 124 17.26 -4.56 14.01
N LEU A 125 16.59 -5.58 13.50
CA LEU A 125 15.12 -5.74 13.50
C LEU A 125 14.51 -5.77 14.90
N LYS A 126 15.16 -6.40 15.89
CA LYS A 126 14.69 -6.44 17.29
C LYS A 126 14.68 -5.05 17.93
N GLY A 127 15.58 -4.16 17.52
CA GLY A 127 15.81 -2.91 18.23
C GLY A 127 16.34 -3.13 19.65
N SER A 128 16.93 -2.08 20.24
CA SER A 128 17.60 -2.17 21.54
C SER A 128 16.64 -2.63 22.67
N GLY A 129 16.76 -3.90 23.10
CA GLY A 129 16.19 -4.42 24.35
C GLY A 129 14.73 -4.89 24.36
N LYS A 130 14.07 -5.14 23.22
CA LYS A 130 12.66 -5.60 23.19
C LYS A 130 12.50 -7.03 22.65
N GLN A 131 11.54 -7.78 23.21
CA GLN A 131 11.16 -9.15 22.78
C GLN A 131 10.41 -9.22 21.43
N GLY A 132 10.60 -8.24 20.54
CA GLY A 132 9.89 -8.19 19.26
C GLY A 132 10.46 -7.15 18.32
N ALA A 133 10.04 -7.18 17.06
CA ALA A 133 10.56 -6.25 16.05
C ALA A 133 10.23 -4.79 16.40
N SER A 134 11.16 -3.88 16.14
CA SER A 134 10.95 -2.44 16.33
C SER A 134 9.79 -1.97 15.45
N LYS A 135 8.82 -1.26 16.05
CA LYS A 135 7.66 -0.71 15.33
C LYS A 135 8.06 0.17 14.15
N LEU A 136 9.16 0.91 14.28
CA LEU A 136 9.69 1.75 13.21
C LEU A 136 10.23 0.92 12.05
N GLN A 137 10.91 -0.20 12.34
CA GLN A 137 11.38 -1.08 11.28
C GLN A 137 10.24 -1.81 10.61
N LEU A 138 9.25 -2.29 11.37
CA LEU A 138 8.03 -2.87 10.79
C LEU A 138 7.34 -1.87 9.83
N TYR A 139 7.23 -0.61 10.22
CA TYR A 139 6.70 0.44 9.36
C TYR A 139 7.56 0.66 8.11
N VAL A 140 8.89 0.76 8.25
CA VAL A 140 9.81 0.93 7.12
C VAL A 140 9.66 -0.22 6.13
N TRP A 141 9.59 -1.47 6.59
CA TRP A 141 9.45 -2.64 5.72
C TRP A 141 8.10 -2.69 4.98
N GLN A 142 7.03 -2.15 5.56
CA GLN A 142 5.72 -2.06 4.91
C GLN A 142 5.56 -0.84 4.00
N MET A 143 6.46 0.14 4.12
CA MET A 143 6.34 1.45 3.49
C MET A 143 6.21 1.42 1.96
N PRO A 144 7.01 0.62 1.21
CA PRO A 144 6.88 0.56 -0.25
C PRO A 144 5.49 0.10 -0.69
N ILE A 145 4.97 -0.98 -0.10
CA ILE A 145 3.65 -1.53 -0.44
C ILE A 145 2.54 -0.54 -0.12
N MET A 146 2.64 0.16 1.01
CA MET A 146 1.66 1.16 1.40
C MET A 146 1.66 2.35 0.43
N LEU A 147 2.83 2.89 0.08
CA LEU A 147 2.95 3.99 -0.88
C LEU A 147 2.39 3.62 -2.25
N LEU A 148 2.68 2.40 -2.73
CA LEU A 148 2.16 1.92 -4.00
C LEU A 148 0.63 1.83 -4.00
N ASN A 149 0.04 1.27 -2.95
CA ASN A 149 -1.43 1.18 -2.84
C ASN A 149 -2.07 2.57 -2.82
N VAL A 150 -1.51 3.52 -2.07
CA VAL A 150 -2.01 4.91 -2.04
C VAL A 150 -1.86 5.57 -3.41
N SER A 151 -0.73 5.37 -4.10
CA SER A 151 -0.52 5.87 -5.46
C SER A 151 -1.61 5.38 -6.43
N ILE A 152 -1.87 4.07 -6.44
CA ILE A 152 -2.90 3.46 -7.30
C ILE A 152 -4.28 4.05 -6.97
N LEU A 153 -4.63 4.17 -5.70
CA LEU A 153 -5.93 4.72 -5.29
C LEU A 153 -6.09 6.18 -5.71
N LEU A 154 -5.07 7.03 -5.50
CA LEU A 154 -5.11 8.42 -5.93
C LEU A 154 -5.24 8.54 -7.45
N PHE A 155 -4.57 7.68 -8.21
CA PHE A 155 -4.69 7.66 -9.67
C PHE A 155 -6.11 7.27 -10.12
N VAL A 156 -6.70 6.22 -9.54
CA VAL A 156 -8.08 5.79 -9.83
C VAL A 156 -9.08 6.89 -9.46
N ILE A 157 -8.94 7.52 -8.31
CA ILE A 157 -9.81 8.63 -7.88
C ILE A 157 -9.66 9.82 -8.84
N GLY A 158 -8.43 10.18 -9.22
CA GLY A 158 -8.18 11.25 -10.19
C GLY A 158 -8.80 10.96 -11.56
N LEU A 159 -8.76 9.72 -12.02
CA LEU A 159 -9.42 9.30 -13.26
C LEU A 159 -10.95 9.43 -13.16
N MET A 160 -11.54 9.05 -12.03
CA MET A 160 -12.99 9.19 -11.82
C MET A 160 -13.42 10.66 -11.84
N ILE A 161 -12.66 11.54 -11.17
CA ILE A 161 -12.93 12.98 -11.18
C ILE A 161 -12.81 13.52 -12.61
N LEU A 162 -11.76 13.18 -13.34
CA LEU A 162 -11.56 13.60 -14.73
C LEU A 162 -12.74 13.22 -15.62
N ILE A 163 -13.17 11.96 -15.55
CA ILE A 163 -14.24 11.43 -16.40
C ILE A 163 -15.59 12.09 -16.07
N TRP A 164 -15.89 12.27 -14.77
CA TRP A 164 -17.14 12.89 -14.35
C TRP A 164 -17.20 14.40 -14.59
N ASP A 165 -16.07 15.09 -14.50
CA ASP A 165 -15.98 16.52 -14.85
C ASP A 165 -16.32 16.73 -16.33
N ARG A 166 -15.74 15.91 -17.21
CA ARG A 166 -16.03 15.92 -18.66
C ARG A 166 -17.50 15.63 -18.95
N ALA A 167 -18.09 14.65 -18.27
CA ALA A 167 -19.51 14.34 -18.40
C ALA A 167 -20.41 15.49 -17.92
N ALA A 168 -20.03 16.20 -16.85
CA ALA A 168 -20.80 17.31 -16.29
C ALA A 168 -20.79 18.57 -17.18
N MET A 169 -19.75 18.76 -18.00
CA MET A 169 -19.66 19.88 -18.95
C MET A 169 -20.59 19.71 -20.17
N GLN A 170 -21.11 18.51 -20.44
CA GLN A 170 -22.03 18.26 -21.55
C GLN A 170 -23.48 18.45 -21.13
N SER A 171 -24.22 19.29 -21.86
CA SER A 171 -25.64 19.58 -21.60
C SER A 171 -26.60 18.51 -22.13
N SER A 172 -26.14 17.63 -23.02
CA SER A 172 -26.94 16.57 -23.62
C SER A 172 -26.38 15.20 -23.27
N TRP A 173 -27.25 14.18 -23.23
CA TRP A 173 -26.86 12.79 -22.97
C TRP A 173 -26.14 12.17 -24.19
N ASP A 174 -24.95 12.68 -24.47
CA ASP A 174 -24.14 12.30 -25.61
C ASP A 174 -23.01 11.31 -25.22
N GLN A 175 -21.80 11.44 -25.77
CA GLN A 175 -20.75 10.43 -25.62
C GLN A 175 -20.08 10.45 -24.23
N ASP A 176 -19.71 11.63 -23.71
CA ASP A 176 -18.93 11.73 -22.46
C ASP A 176 -19.71 11.21 -21.23
N PRO A 177 -21.02 11.50 -21.05
CA PRO A 177 -21.82 10.92 -19.97
C PRO A 177 -21.99 9.39 -20.06
N LYS A 178 -22.06 8.83 -21.28
CA LYS A 178 -22.13 7.38 -21.49
C LYS A 178 -20.80 6.71 -21.11
N ILE A 179 -19.67 7.30 -21.49
CA ILE A 179 -18.34 6.85 -21.10
C ILE A 179 -18.20 6.89 -19.58
N ALA A 180 -18.65 7.97 -18.93
CA ALA A 180 -18.61 8.11 -17.48
C ALA A 180 -19.43 7.04 -16.75
N LEU A 181 -20.61 6.70 -17.25
CA LEU A 181 -21.44 5.64 -16.69
C LEU A 181 -20.73 4.27 -16.79
N VAL A 182 -20.24 3.92 -17.98
CA VAL A 182 -19.54 2.63 -18.20
C VAL A 182 -18.26 2.54 -17.37
N ALA A 183 -17.47 3.61 -17.31
CA ALA A 183 -16.27 3.68 -16.49
C ALA A 183 -16.59 3.55 -15.00
N SER A 184 -17.69 4.16 -14.53
CA SER A 184 -18.12 4.05 -13.13
C SER A 184 -18.56 2.63 -12.77
N ILE A 185 -19.25 1.93 -13.67
CA ILE A 185 -19.62 0.51 -13.48
C ILE A 185 -18.35 -0.35 -13.37
N ALA A 186 -17.38 -0.15 -14.27
CA ALA A 186 -16.10 -0.86 -14.22
C ALA A 186 -15.32 -0.54 -12.93
N GLY A 187 -15.30 0.73 -12.51
CA GLY A 187 -14.68 1.17 -11.27
C GLY A 187 -15.32 0.54 -10.03
N LEU A 188 -16.65 0.53 -9.97
CA LEU A 188 -17.40 -0.10 -8.87
C LEU A 188 -17.13 -1.61 -8.82
N TYR A 189 -17.14 -2.28 -9.98
CA TYR A 189 -16.79 -3.69 -10.08
C TYR A 189 -15.36 -3.94 -9.57
N ALA A 190 -14.39 -3.12 -9.95
CA ALA A 190 -13.01 -3.23 -9.49
C ALA A 190 -12.90 -3.05 -7.97
N LEU A 191 -13.59 -2.06 -7.39
CA LEU A 191 -13.61 -1.82 -5.95
C LEU A 191 -14.26 -2.97 -5.17
N ILE A 192 -15.36 -3.53 -5.69
CA ILE A 192 -16.02 -4.70 -5.08
C ILE A 192 -15.08 -5.90 -5.11
N ASN A 193 -14.45 -6.19 -6.25
CA ASN A 193 -13.52 -7.32 -6.36
C ASN A 193 -12.28 -7.12 -5.49
N TYR A 194 -11.76 -5.90 -5.40
CA TYR A 194 -10.67 -5.57 -4.48
C TYR A 194 -11.10 -5.83 -3.03
N GLY A 195 -12.29 -5.40 -2.64
CA GLY A 195 -12.86 -5.66 -1.31
C GLY A 195 -13.06 -7.15 -1.03
N ILE A 196 -13.63 -7.90 -1.96
CA ILE A 196 -13.85 -9.36 -1.83
C ILE A 196 -12.53 -10.11 -1.74
N GLY A 197 -11.57 -9.82 -2.61
CA GLY A 197 -10.26 -10.48 -2.58
C GLY A 197 -9.55 -10.23 -1.25
N THR A 198 -9.62 -8.98 -0.79
CA THR A 198 -9.08 -8.56 0.50
C THR A 198 -9.78 -9.29 1.67
N LEU A 199 -11.11 -9.37 1.65
CA LEU A 199 -11.91 -10.10 2.66
C LEU A 199 -11.68 -11.62 2.66
N SER A 200 -11.57 -12.21 1.48
CA SER A 200 -11.35 -13.65 1.28
C SER A 200 -10.01 -14.08 1.87
N ILE A 201 -8.96 -13.26 1.71
CA ILE A 201 -7.64 -13.54 2.27
C ILE A 201 -7.69 -13.53 3.80
N TYR A 202 -8.44 -12.63 4.45
CA TYR A 202 -8.57 -12.70 5.92
C TYR A 202 -9.30 -13.93 6.40
N ARG A 203 -10.30 -14.39 5.65
CA ARG A 203 -11.05 -15.58 6.04
C ARG A 203 -10.15 -16.83 6.02
N ILE A 204 -9.19 -16.87 5.11
CA ILE A 204 -8.19 -17.94 5.06
C ILE A 204 -7.19 -17.81 6.22
N GLY A 205 -6.73 -16.60 6.56
CA GLY A 205 -5.81 -16.38 7.68
C GLY A 205 -6.41 -16.53 9.09
N THR A 206 -7.70 -16.86 9.21
CA THR A 206 -8.39 -17.07 10.49
C THR A 206 -8.84 -18.52 10.71
N LEU A 207 -8.58 -19.41 9.75
CA LEU A 207 -8.80 -20.87 9.83
C LEU A 207 -7.48 -21.59 10.10
#